data_AF-A0A5B9GKH5-F1
#
_entry.id   AF-A0A5B9GKH5-F1
#
_cell.length_a   1.000
_cell.length_b   1.000
_cell.length_c   1.000
_cell.angle_alpha   90.00
_cell.angle_beta   90.00
_cell.angle_gamma   90.00
#
_symmetry.space_group_name_H-M   'P 1'
#
loop_
_entity.id
_entity.type
_entity.pdbx_description
1 polymer ?
#
loop_
_entity_poly.entity_id
_entity_poly.type
_entity_poly.pdbx_seq_one_letter_code
_entity_poly.pdbx_strand_id
1 'polypeptide(L)'
;MIKVPSLSKIVNQIRTSRLIDVEMLNDDIWRLENAFFGSDWRPYAPQPDILLIGARSGLEIALALWANTAVHVYVVESCASHRETIESLFPDRVHCFASVHEFLASKKGIKLSGMRVDVAYFDADEVTAVLENTDVQHICCEMNEDQQDPLALYRFCQSHVDSFYLYMFNGRYGTAGRRMDPSIPEVSVVVAAYGVEAYLDECVQSLVSQTMKNLEIIIVDDGSKDRTGILADEWQKRFPQNVRVIHKENGGCASARNAGLLAARGEYVAFVDGDDWVEPPMYEDLYRAAALRNAEIGQCGFYEFYRKDKKILHPTAYGADGPNGTTGLVIDPQDYLTLMPSIWRRIYKRSYLKQYGIQFPEHIRRHDDLPFAFLTISRARRISVIPDCYYAYRLNRPGQDVSATDRRMFIHFEIFSWLYSQVRPWASARIMEQMKRVEIGTHAWILSRLDQPLRPEYLQTALAGIEKRYNGYDVGFNWKAHLQKAAENKEAIES
;
A
#
# COMPACT_ATOMS: atom_id res chain seq x y z
N MET A 1 14.83 -12.10 -28.80
CA MET A 1 13.76 -11.08 -28.94
C MET A 1 13.24 -11.12 -30.37
N ILE A 2 12.12 -11.80 -30.60
CA ILE A 2 11.43 -11.75 -31.89
C ILE A 2 10.90 -10.31 -32.04
N LYS A 3 11.29 -9.61 -33.11
CA LYS A 3 10.73 -8.28 -33.42
C LYS A 3 9.25 -8.46 -33.74
N VAL A 4 8.40 -8.09 -32.79
CA VAL A 4 6.95 -8.01 -32.99
C VAL A 4 6.69 -6.91 -34.04
N PRO A 5 5.97 -7.19 -35.15
CA PRO A 5 5.46 -6.17 -36.06
C PRO A 5 4.64 -5.14 -35.29
N SER A 6 4.55 -3.92 -35.80
CA SER A 6 3.60 -2.96 -35.23
C SER A 6 2.18 -3.56 -35.23
N LEU A 7 1.43 -3.35 -34.14
CA LEU A 7 0.04 -3.79 -33.96
C LEU A 7 -0.81 -3.53 -35.22
N SER A 8 -0.54 -2.42 -35.91
CA SER A 8 -1.11 -2.04 -37.20
C SER A 8 -1.01 -3.09 -38.32
N LYS A 9 0.06 -3.89 -38.39
CA LYS A 9 0.20 -4.95 -39.42
C LYS A 9 -0.73 -6.13 -39.16
N ILE A 10 -0.87 -6.53 -37.90
CA ILE A 10 -1.77 -7.60 -37.46
C ILE A 10 -3.22 -7.14 -37.63
N VAL A 11 -3.54 -5.92 -37.16
CA VAL A 11 -4.86 -5.29 -37.32
C VAL A 11 -5.29 -5.21 -38.78
N ASN A 12 -4.40 -4.82 -39.71
CA ASN A 12 -4.73 -4.78 -41.14
C ASN A 12 -5.07 -6.16 -41.71
N GLN A 13 -4.37 -7.20 -41.27
CA GLN A 13 -4.62 -8.57 -41.71
C GLN A 13 -5.99 -9.06 -41.18
N ILE A 14 -6.32 -8.72 -39.94
CA ILE A 14 -7.59 -9.11 -39.34
C ILE A 14 -8.77 -8.30 -39.90
N ARG A 15 -8.62 -7.00 -40.16
CA ARG A 15 -9.64 -6.15 -40.80
C ARG A 15 -10.13 -6.72 -42.14
N THR A 16 -9.26 -7.40 -42.88
CA THR A 16 -9.63 -8.02 -44.17
C THR A 16 -10.44 -9.31 -44.05
N SER A 17 -10.49 -9.92 -42.85
CA SER A 17 -11.13 -11.23 -42.65
C SER A 17 -12.66 -11.19 -42.51
N ARG A 18 -13.29 -10.00 -42.39
CA ARG A 18 -14.73 -9.79 -42.07
C ARG A 18 -15.19 -10.30 -40.69
N LEU A 19 -14.28 -10.77 -39.84
CA LEU A 19 -14.63 -11.36 -38.54
C LEU A 19 -14.86 -10.39 -37.40
N ILE A 20 -14.53 -9.12 -37.60
CA ILE A 20 -14.44 -8.19 -36.50
C ILE A 20 -15.41 -7.05 -36.71
N ASP A 21 -16.25 -6.81 -35.70
CA ASP A 21 -16.91 -5.52 -35.54
C ASP A 21 -15.84 -4.43 -35.46
N VAL A 22 -15.76 -3.61 -36.51
CA VAL A 22 -14.75 -2.56 -36.65
C VAL A 22 -14.83 -1.55 -35.50
N GLU A 23 -16.01 -1.38 -34.89
CA GLU A 23 -16.19 -0.54 -33.71
C GLU A 23 -15.52 -1.19 -32.48
N MET A 24 -15.75 -2.48 -32.23
CA MET A 24 -15.08 -3.22 -31.14
C MET A 24 -13.57 -3.38 -31.34
N LEU A 25 -13.09 -3.47 -32.60
CA LEU A 25 -11.66 -3.56 -32.89
C LEU A 25 -10.87 -2.35 -32.42
N ASN A 26 -11.42 -1.16 -32.66
CA ASN A 26 -10.74 0.08 -32.29
C ASN A 26 -10.70 0.23 -30.77
N ASP A 27 -11.76 -0.18 -30.07
CA ASP A 27 -11.79 -0.27 -28.61
C ASP A 27 -10.73 -1.26 -28.09
N ASP A 28 -10.68 -2.48 -28.62
CA ASP A 28 -9.70 -3.49 -28.18
C ASP A 28 -8.24 -3.07 -28.44
N ILE A 29 -7.97 -2.38 -29.55
CA ILE A 29 -6.67 -1.76 -29.82
C ILE A 29 -6.34 -0.72 -28.73
N TRP A 30 -7.26 0.20 -28.46
CA TRP A 30 -7.06 1.23 -27.45
C TRP A 30 -6.82 0.61 -26.06
N ARG A 31 -7.56 -0.44 -25.70
CA ARG A 31 -7.40 -1.15 -24.43
C ARG A 31 -6.02 -1.80 -24.29
N LEU A 32 -5.53 -2.44 -25.35
CA LEU A 32 -4.20 -3.04 -25.38
C LEU A 32 -3.09 -1.97 -25.28
N GLU A 33 -3.23 -0.86 -26.02
CA GLU A 33 -2.25 0.24 -26.01
C GLU A 33 -2.18 0.97 -24.65
N ASN A 34 -3.29 0.99 -23.91
CA ASN A 34 -3.38 1.64 -22.60
C ASN A 34 -3.21 0.66 -21.42
N ALA A 35 -2.70 -0.54 -21.67
CA ALA A 35 -2.45 -1.58 -20.66
C ALA A 35 -3.69 -1.85 -19.78
N PHE A 36 -4.88 -1.83 -20.38
CA PHE A 36 -6.15 -2.08 -19.68
C PHE A 36 -6.17 -3.44 -19.00
N PHE A 37 -5.39 -4.39 -19.53
CA PHE A 37 -5.17 -5.74 -19.02
C PHE A 37 -3.95 -5.87 -18.09
N GLY A 38 -3.33 -4.76 -17.72
CA GLY A 38 -2.11 -4.70 -16.91
C GLY A 38 -0.84 -4.81 -17.74
N SER A 39 0.28 -4.30 -17.21
CA SER A 39 1.59 -4.31 -17.88
C SER A 39 2.18 -5.72 -18.06
N ASP A 40 1.68 -6.67 -17.28
CA ASP A 40 2.14 -8.07 -17.25
C ASP A 40 1.30 -8.97 -18.17
N TRP A 41 0.07 -8.57 -18.53
CA TRP A 41 -0.65 -9.21 -19.64
C TRP A 41 0.02 -8.83 -20.94
N ARG A 42 0.90 -9.71 -21.41
CA ARG A 42 1.52 -9.60 -22.71
C ARG A 42 0.87 -10.64 -23.62
N PRO A 43 -0.12 -10.27 -24.45
CA PRO A 43 -0.64 -11.17 -25.48
C PRO A 43 0.45 -11.64 -26.47
N TYR A 44 1.64 -11.02 -26.41
CA TYR A 44 2.81 -11.32 -27.23
C TYR A 44 3.75 -12.41 -26.69
N ALA A 45 3.44 -13.06 -25.57
CA ALA A 45 4.27 -14.14 -25.02
C ALA A 45 3.47 -15.43 -24.71
N PRO A 46 2.88 -16.13 -25.69
CA PRO A 46 2.09 -17.31 -25.38
C PRO A 46 3.01 -18.46 -24.99
N GLN A 47 2.97 -18.81 -23.72
CA GLN A 47 3.22 -20.17 -23.24
C GLN A 47 2.06 -21.08 -23.73
N PRO A 48 2.13 -22.43 -23.63
CA PRO A 48 1.07 -23.29 -24.20
C PRO A 48 -0.28 -23.04 -23.51
N ASP A 49 -1.34 -23.08 -24.33
CA ASP A 49 -2.77 -23.07 -23.97
C ASP A 49 -3.26 -21.84 -23.18
N ILE A 50 -4.22 -21.10 -23.76
CA ILE A 50 -4.87 -19.94 -23.10
C ILE A 50 -6.39 -20.05 -23.14
N LEU A 51 -7.07 -19.46 -22.16
CA LEU A 51 -8.53 -19.36 -22.10
C LEU A 51 -8.96 -17.89 -22.21
N LEU A 52 -9.87 -17.60 -23.14
CA LEU A 52 -10.52 -16.30 -23.27
C LEU A 52 -12.02 -16.46 -22.99
N ILE A 53 -12.52 -15.82 -21.95
CA ILE A 53 -13.95 -15.73 -21.64
C ILE A 53 -14.46 -14.39 -22.15
N GLY A 54 -15.31 -14.44 -23.18
CA GLY A 54 -15.71 -13.29 -23.98
C GLY A 54 -14.66 -12.95 -25.03
N ALA A 55 -14.96 -13.23 -26.30
CA ALA A 55 -14.00 -13.06 -27.40
C ALA A 55 -13.88 -11.61 -27.90
N ARG A 56 -14.85 -10.74 -27.57
CA ARG A 56 -14.98 -9.37 -28.08
C ARG A 56 -14.76 -9.29 -29.61
N SER A 57 -13.73 -8.58 -30.06
CA SER A 57 -13.36 -8.48 -31.47
C SER A 57 -12.66 -9.73 -32.01
N GLY A 58 -12.08 -10.58 -31.16
CA GLY A 58 -11.19 -11.68 -31.57
C GLY A 58 -9.75 -11.23 -31.85
N LEU A 59 -9.40 -9.96 -31.62
CA LEU A 59 -8.03 -9.45 -31.75
C LEU A 59 -7.04 -10.22 -30.87
N GLU A 60 -7.42 -10.55 -29.64
CA GLU A 60 -6.57 -11.30 -28.69
C GLU A 60 -6.27 -12.72 -29.17
N ILE A 61 -7.24 -13.41 -29.80
CA ILE A 61 -7.06 -14.72 -30.43
C ILE A 61 -5.99 -14.64 -31.51
N ALA A 62 -6.12 -13.65 -32.40
CA ALA A 62 -5.19 -13.46 -33.51
C ALA A 62 -3.78 -13.09 -33.02
N LEU A 63 -3.67 -12.27 -31.96
CA LEU A 63 -2.39 -11.93 -31.34
C LEU A 63 -1.71 -13.14 -30.72
N ALA A 64 -2.45 -13.99 -30.00
CA ALA A 64 -1.94 -15.21 -29.41
C ALA A 64 -1.39 -16.17 -30.48
N LEU A 65 -2.19 -16.45 -31.51
CA LEU A 65 -1.80 -17.33 -32.63
C LEU A 65 -0.61 -16.78 -33.42
N TRP A 66 -0.49 -15.46 -33.50
CA TRP A 66 0.64 -14.80 -34.16
C TRP A 66 1.93 -14.90 -33.33
N ALA A 67 1.82 -14.71 -32.01
CA ALA A 67 2.97 -14.68 -31.12
C ALA A 67 3.56 -16.07 -30.84
N ASN A 68 2.74 -17.12 -30.89
CA ASN A 68 3.20 -18.51 -30.83
C ASN A 68 2.33 -19.37 -31.74
N THR A 69 2.93 -19.92 -32.80
CA THR A 69 2.19 -20.73 -33.77
C THR A 69 1.66 -22.05 -33.18
N ALA A 70 2.21 -22.50 -32.04
CA ALA A 70 1.84 -23.74 -31.34
C ALA A 70 0.85 -23.52 -30.18
N VAL A 71 0.33 -22.30 -29.97
CA VAL A 71 -0.68 -22.05 -28.93
C VAL A 71 -2.03 -22.64 -29.33
N HIS A 72 -2.73 -23.25 -28.37
CA HIS A 72 -4.17 -23.49 -28.46
C HIS A 72 -4.92 -22.38 -27.72
N VAL A 73 -5.98 -21.87 -28.33
CA VAL A 73 -6.84 -20.84 -27.74
C VAL A 73 -8.21 -21.44 -27.46
N TYR A 74 -8.56 -21.53 -26.19
CA TYR A 74 -9.90 -21.91 -25.75
C TYR A 74 -10.74 -20.65 -25.59
N VAL A 75 -11.95 -20.63 -26.13
CA VAL A 75 -12.82 -19.46 -26.11
C VAL A 75 -14.17 -19.83 -25.54
N VAL A 76 -14.62 -19.13 -24.51
CA VAL A 76 -16.01 -19.22 -24.01
C VAL A 76 -16.78 -18.03 -24.57
N GLU A 77 -17.77 -18.30 -25.40
CA GLU A 77 -18.57 -17.29 -26.11
C GLU A 77 -20.01 -17.80 -26.27
N SER A 78 -20.97 -17.09 -25.67
CA SER A 78 -22.38 -17.52 -25.67
C SER A 78 -23.06 -17.29 -27.03
N CYS A 79 -22.57 -16.34 -27.83
CA CYS A 79 -23.11 -16.05 -29.15
C CYS A 79 -22.70 -17.13 -30.18
N ALA A 80 -23.67 -17.96 -30.59
CA ALA A 80 -23.43 -19.09 -31.49
C ALA A 80 -22.82 -18.67 -32.84
N SER A 81 -23.32 -17.59 -33.45
CA SER A 81 -22.78 -17.10 -34.73
C SER A 81 -21.34 -16.62 -34.60
N HIS A 82 -20.98 -15.95 -33.50
CA HIS A 82 -19.57 -15.59 -33.23
C HIS A 82 -18.69 -16.83 -33.04
N ARG A 83 -19.15 -17.83 -32.28
CA ARG A 83 -18.39 -19.09 -32.11
C ARG A 83 -18.11 -19.79 -33.42
N GLU A 84 -19.13 -20.01 -34.24
CA GLU A 84 -18.99 -20.66 -35.57
C GLU A 84 -17.99 -19.89 -36.44
N THR A 85 -18.06 -18.56 -36.40
CA THR A 85 -17.14 -17.70 -37.16
C THR A 85 -15.70 -17.85 -36.66
N ILE A 86 -15.47 -17.81 -35.33
CA ILE A 86 -14.16 -17.95 -34.69
C ILE A 86 -13.53 -19.31 -35.01
N GLU A 87 -14.28 -20.40 -34.85
CA GLU A 87 -13.79 -21.76 -35.14
C GLU A 87 -13.45 -21.95 -36.62
N SER A 88 -14.25 -21.37 -37.53
CA SER A 88 -14.02 -21.50 -38.97
C SER A 88 -12.69 -20.92 -39.44
N LEU A 89 -12.17 -19.91 -38.75
CA LEU A 89 -10.88 -19.31 -39.09
C LEU A 89 -9.68 -20.19 -38.71
N PHE A 90 -9.80 -20.91 -37.60
CA PHE A 90 -8.67 -21.60 -36.97
C PHE A 90 -9.09 -22.98 -36.43
N PRO A 91 -9.60 -23.87 -37.29
CA PRO A 91 -10.33 -25.08 -36.89
C PRO A 91 -9.53 -26.07 -36.05
N ASP A 92 -8.19 -26.00 -36.08
CA ASP A 92 -7.31 -26.92 -35.34
C ASP A 92 -6.65 -26.29 -34.10
N ARG A 93 -6.82 -24.98 -33.88
CA ARG A 93 -6.09 -24.22 -32.86
C ARG A 93 -6.97 -23.37 -31.97
N VAL A 94 -8.20 -23.10 -32.39
CA VAL A 94 -9.18 -22.39 -31.60
C VAL A 94 -10.35 -23.32 -31.33
N HIS A 95 -10.72 -23.43 -30.06
CA HIS A 95 -11.78 -24.32 -29.60
C HIS A 95 -12.81 -23.49 -28.83
N CYS A 96 -14.04 -23.39 -29.35
CA CYS A 96 -15.07 -22.57 -28.74
C CYS A 96 -16.04 -23.40 -27.90
N PHE A 97 -16.51 -22.82 -26.79
CA PHE A 97 -17.48 -23.41 -25.88
C PHE A 97 -18.60 -22.40 -25.64
N ALA A 98 -19.84 -22.87 -25.50
CA ALA A 98 -20.99 -22.02 -25.26
C ALA A 98 -21.03 -21.44 -23.84
N SER A 99 -20.33 -22.10 -22.90
CA SER A 99 -20.31 -21.75 -21.48
C SER A 99 -19.06 -22.26 -20.79
N VAL A 100 -18.76 -21.71 -19.60
CA VAL A 100 -17.68 -22.22 -18.73
C VAL A 100 -17.95 -23.66 -18.31
N HIS A 101 -19.21 -24.03 -18.08
CA HIS A 101 -19.59 -25.40 -17.74
C HIS A 101 -19.18 -26.41 -18.83
N GLU A 102 -19.46 -26.09 -20.10
CA GLU A 102 -19.08 -26.93 -21.24
C GLU A 102 -17.55 -27.04 -21.40
N PHE A 103 -16.85 -25.91 -21.20
CA PHE A 103 -15.39 -25.88 -21.18
C PHE A 103 -14.83 -26.81 -20.11
N LEU A 104 -15.30 -26.70 -18.86
CA LEU A 104 -14.83 -27.52 -17.74
C LEU A 104 -15.19 -29.00 -17.90
N ALA A 105 -16.35 -29.32 -18.49
CA ALA A 105 -16.72 -30.70 -18.82
C ALA A 105 -15.73 -31.33 -19.83
N SER A 106 -15.19 -30.53 -20.75
CA SER A 106 -14.34 -31.00 -21.85
C SER A 106 -12.83 -30.92 -21.55
N LYS A 107 -12.41 -29.97 -20.70
CA LYS A 107 -11.00 -29.59 -20.50
C LYS A 107 -10.58 -29.59 -19.03
N LYS A 108 -11.23 -30.39 -18.18
CA LYS A 108 -10.87 -30.51 -16.75
C LYS A 108 -9.38 -30.83 -16.56
N GLY A 109 -8.72 -30.13 -15.64
CA GLY A 109 -7.30 -30.35 -15.31
C GLY A 109 -6.31 -29.91 -16.38
N ILE A 110 -6.78 -29.20 -17.43
CA ILE A 110 -5.88 -28.57 -18.40
C ILE A 110 -4.97 -27.57 -17.71
N LYS A 111 -3.76 -27.43 -18.24
CA LYS A 111 -2.83 -26.37 -17.86
C LYS A 111 -3.03 -25.18 -18.80
N LEU A 112 -3.35 -24.04 -18.23
CA LEU A 112 -3.50 -22.78 -18.94
C LEU A 112 -2.39 -21.85 -18.52
N SER A 113 -1.60 -21.39 -19.49
CA SER A 113 -0.63 -20.33 -19.23
C SER A 113 -1.29 -18.99 -18.92
N GLY A 114 -2.50 -18.77 -19.41
CA GLY A 114 -3.22 -17.51 -19.24
C GLY A 114 -4.73 -17.68 -19.34
N MET A 115 -5.45 -16.92 -18.55
CA MET A 115 -6.89 -16.75 -18.62
C MET A 115 -7.23 -15.26 -18.72
N ARG A 116 -8.09 -14.88 -19.66
CA ARG A 116 -8.62 -13.52 -19.79
C ARG A 116 -10.13 -13.53 -19.68
N VAL A 117 -10.69 -12.59 -18.91
CA VAL A 117 -12.14 -12.48 -18.69
C VAL A 117 -12.60 -11.08 -19.03
N ASP A 118 -13.52 -10.98 -19.98
CA ASP A 118 -14.22 -9.74 -20.31
C ASP A 118 -15.23 -9.34 -19.24
N VAL A 119 -15.39 -8.04 -18.99
CA VAL A 119 -16.39 -7.54 -18.03
C VAL A 119 -17.82 -7.97 -18.39
N ALA A 120 -18.18 -8.09 -19.67
CA ALA A 120 -19.53 -8.49 -20.08
C ALA A 120 -19.83 -9.98 -19.83
N TYR A 121 -18.79 -10.79 -19.61
CA TYR A 121 -18.86 -12.22 -19.33
C TYR A 121 -18.35 -12.56 -17.92
N PHE A 122 -18.12 -11.54 -17.08
CA PHE A 122 -17.63 -11.77 -15.73
C PHE A 122 -18.74 -12.34 -14.85
N ASP A 123 -18.47 -13.54 -14.35
CA ASP A 123 -19.20 -14.18 -13.27
C ASP A 123 -18.17 -14.75 -12.27
N ALA A 124 -18.30 -14.35 -11.00
CA ALA A 124 -17.31 -14.70 -9.99
C ALA A 124 -17.29 -16.20 -9.65
N ASP A 125 -18.45 -16.86 -9.71
CA ASP A 125 -18.56 -18.29 -9.45
C ASP A 125 -17.96 -19.09 -10.61
N GLU A 126 -18.18 -18.66 -11.85
CA GLU A 126 -17.57 -19.28 -13.03
C GLU A 126 -16.05 -19.09 -13.04
N VAL A 127 -15.54 -17.89 -12.74
CA VAL A 127 -14.10 -17.62 -12.64
C VAL A 127 -13.47 -18.52 -11.57
N THR A 128 -14.07 -18.58 -10.39
CA THR A 128 -13.62 -19.43 -9.28
C THR A 128 -13.63 -20.90 -9.69
N ALA A 129 -14.71 -21.37 -10.33
CA ALA A 129 -14.82 -22.75 -10.80
C ALA A 129 -13.71 -23.12 -11.80
N VAL A 130 -13.32 -22.20 -12.70
CA VAL A 130 -12.18 -22.42 -13.61
C VAL A 130 -10.89 -22.58 -12.83
N LEU A 131 -10.61 -21.67 -11.90
CA LEU A 131 -9.38 -21.67 -11.10
C LEU A 131 -9.27 -22.90 -10.15
N GLU A 132 -10.39 -23.47 -9.72
CA GLU A 132 -10.41 -24.69 -8.90
C GLU A 132 -10.24 -25.98 -9.71
N ASN A 133 -10.67 -25.98 -10.98
CA ASN A 133 -10.74 -27.19 -11.80
C ASN A 133 -9.68 -27.25 -12.92
N THR A 134 -8.87 -26.21 -13.07
CA THR A 134 -7.79 -26.11 -14.06
C THR A 134 -6.52 -25.51 -13.43
N ASP A 135 -5.36 -25.76 -14.04
CA ASP A 135 -4.07 -25.22 -13.58
C ASP A 135 -3.77 -23.93 -14.35
N VAL A 136 -4.27 -22.80 -13.85
CA VAL A 136 -4.10 -21.47 -14.46
C VAL A 136 -2.89 -20.78 -13.85
N GLN A 137 -1.91 -20.41 -14.68
CA GLN A 137 -0.73 -19.68 -14.21
C GLN A 137 -1.00 -18.19 -14.02
N HIS A 138 -1.66 -17.57 -15.00
CA HIS A 138 -1.88 -16.13 -15.03
C HIS A 138 -3.34 -15.80 -15.34
N ILE A 139 -3.93 -14.83 -14.65
CA ILE A 139 -5.27 -14.33 -14.97
C ILE A 139 -5.27 -12.82 -15.19
N CYS A 140 -5.94 -12.39 -16.25
CA CYS A 140 -6.34 -11.01 -16.44
C CYS A 140 -7.87 -10.93 -16.43
N CYS A 141 -8.43 -10.28 -15.42
CA CYS A 141 -9.87 -10.24 -15.20
C CYS A 141 -10.35 -8.80 -15.21
N GLU A 142 -11.43 -8.52 -15.93
CA GLU A 142 -12.21 -7.31 -15.74
C GLU A 142 -13.48 -7.64 -14.96
N MET A 143 -13.86 -6.79 -14.01
CA MET A 143 -15.06 -7.00 -13.20
C MET A 143 -15.66 -5.67 -12.74
N ASN A 144 -16.94 -5.71 -12.35
CA ASN A 144 -17.56 -4.62 -11.62
C ASN A 144 -17.55 -4.91 -10.11
N GLU A 145 -17.28 -3.88 -9.29
CA GLU A 145 -17.19 -4.02 -7.83
C GLU A 145 -18.51 -4.42 -7.18
N ASP A 146 -19.63 -4.11 -7.83
CA ASP A 146 -20.99 -4.43 -7.43
C ASP A 146 -21.36 -5.91 -7.66
N GLN A 147 -20.60 -6.64 -8.49
CA GLN A 147 -20.83 -8.06 -8.75
C GLN A 147 -20.15 -8.98 -7.74
N GLN A 148 -18.97 -8.60 -7.23
CA GLN A 148 -18.17 -9.39 -6.31
C GLN A 148 -17.23 -8.49 -5.51
N ASP A 149 -17.01 -8.81 -4.23
CA ASP A 149 -16.01 -8.10 -3.42
C ASP A 149 -14.61 -8.23 -4.08
N PRO A 150 -13.99 -7.11 -4.53
CA PRO A 150 -12.68 -7.16 -5.18
C PRO A 150 -11.59 -7.76 -4.30
N LEU A 151 -11.66 -7.55 -2.98
CA LEU A 151 -10.66 -8.10 -2.06
C LEU A 151 -10.81 -9.62 -1.91
N ALA A 152 -12.05 -10.14 -1.97
CA ALA A 152 -12.29 -11.57 -1.94
C ALA A 152 -11.69 -12.25 -3.19
N LEU A 153 -11.94 -11.70 -4.38
CA LEU A 153 -11.33 -12.22 -5.62
C LEU A 153 -9.81 -12.07 -5.61
N TYR A 154 -9.28 -10.95 -5.09
CA TYR A 154 -7.85 -10.73 -4.93
C TYR A 154 -7.20 -11.85 -4.09
N ARG A 155 -7.74 -12.14 -2.90
CA ARG A 155 -7.28 -13.21 -2.00
C ARG A 155 -7.43 -14.59 -2.64
N PHE A 156 -8.53 -14.81 -3.37
CA PHE A 156 -8.75 -16.04 -4.10
C PHE A 156 -7.67 -16.27 -5.17
N CYS A 157 -7.38 -15.25 -5.98
CA CYS A 157 -6.30 -15.33 -6.96
C CYS A 157 -4.91 -15.54 -6.30
N GLN A 158 -4.61 -14.90 -5.17
CA GLN A 158 -3.35 -15.11 -4.44
C GLN A 158 -3.12 -16.57 -4.02
N SER A 159 -4.18 -17.36 -3.83
CA SER A 159 -4.06 -18.78 -3.46
C SER A 159 -4.04 -19.73 -4.66
N HIS A 160 -4.55 -19.32 -5.83
CA HIS A 160 -4.76 -20.22 -6.97
C HIS A 160 -3.78 -20.01 -8.12
N VAL A 161 -3.34 -18.78 -8.40
CA VAL A 161 -2.55 -18.45 -9.60
C VAL A 161 -1.18 -17.84 -9.26
N ASP A 162 -0.23 -17.93 -10.18
CA ASP A 162 1.13 -17.40 -9.99
C ASP A 162 1.15 -15.87 -10.06
N SER A 163 0.37 -15.30 -10.97
CA SER A 163 0.08 -13.86 -10.99
C SER A 163 -1.27 -13.52 -11.55
N PHE A 164 -1.75 -12.32 -11.23
CA PHE A 164 -3.03 -11.85 -11.70
C PHE A 164 -3.04 -10.33 -11.88
N TYR A 165 -3.92 -9.88 -12.76
CA TYR A 165 -4.32 -8.49 -12.88
C TYR A 165 -5.85 -8.41 -12.90
N LEU A 166 -6.42 -7.59 -12.02
CA LEU A 166 -7.85 -7.38 -11.92
C LEU A 166 -8.14 -5.90 -12.19
N TYR A 167 -8.96 -5.62 -13.21
CA TYR A 167 -9.42 -4.29 -13.54
C TYR A 167 -10.85 -4.07 -13.03
N MET A 168 -11.02 -3.09 -12.15
CA MET A 168 -12.34 -2.69 -11.65
C MET A 168 -12.94 -1.68 -12.62
N PHE A 169 -13.92 -2.11 -13.42
CA PHE A 169 -14.46 -1.32 -14.53
C PHE A 169 -15.19 -0.06 -14.05
N ASN A 170 -16.11 -0.21 -13.09
CA ASN A 170 -16.84 0.92 -12.51
C ASN A 170 -15.94 1.84 -11.67
N GLY A 171 -14.95 1.28 -10.96
CA GLY A 171 -13.98 2.04 -10.16
C GLY A 171 -12.86 2.69 -10.97
N ARG A 172 -12.62 2.22 -12.21
CA ARG A 172 -11.56 2.65 -13.13
C ARG A 172 -10.14 2.55 -12.56
N TYR A 173 -9.85 1.47 -11.85
CA TYR A 173 -8.49 1.17 -11.38
C TYR A 173 -8.15 -0.30 -11.58
N GLY A 174 -6.84 -0.57 -11.68
CA GLY A 174 -6.31 -1.92 -11.78
C GLY A 174 -5.49 -2.30 -10.55
N THR A 175 -5.62 -3.55 -10.13
CA THR A 175 -4.70 -4.18 -9.17
C THR A 175 -4.00 -5.35 -9.82
N ALA A 176 -2.80 -5.64 -9.32
CA ALA A 176 -1.94 -6.70 -9.77
C ALA A 176 -1.47 -7.45 -8.53
N GLY A 177 -1.37 -8.75 -8.61
CA GLY A 177 -0.90 -9.57 -7.50
C GLY A 177 -0.21 -10.82 -7.99
N ARG A 178 0.26 -11.58 -7.02
CA ARG A 178 0.99 -12.83 -7.25
C ARG A 178 0.61 -13.84 -6.19
N ARG A 179 0.96 -15.10 -6.45
CA ARG A 179 0.78 -16.17 -5.47
C ARG A 179 1.41 -15.78 -4.14
N MET A 180 0.66 -15.95 -3.07
CA MET A 180 1.12 -15.79 -1.70
C MET A 180 0.86 -17.08 -0.94
N ASP A 181 1.84 -17.50 -0.14
CA ASP A 181 1.65 -18.61 0.78
C ASP A 181 0.57 -18.21 1.81
N PRO A 182 -0.53 -18.97 1.96
CA PRO A 182 -1.61 -18.65 2.90
C PRO A 182 -1.16 -18.54 4.36
N SER A 183 0.01 -19.08 4.72
CA SER A 183 0.60 -18.94 6.06
C SER A 183 1.27 -17.58 6.29
N ILE A 184 1.47 -16.78 5.24
CA ILE A 184 1.98 -15.41 5.33
C ILE A 184 0.83 -14.50 5.79
N PRO A 185 1.02 -13.74 6.89
CA PRO A 185 0.04 -12.73 7.31
C PRO A 185 -0.19 -11.66 6.23
N GLU A 186 -1.37 -11.07 6.19
CA GLU A 186 -1.59 -9.90 5.32
C GLU A 186 -0.89 -8.68 5.92
N VAL A 187 -1.04 -8.50 7.24
CA VAL A 187 -0.44 -7.42 8.00
C VAL A 187 0.24 -7.98 9.25
N SER A 188 1.48 -7.54 9.51
CA SER A 188 2.16 -7.69 10.80
C SER A 188 2.11 -6.36 11.55
N VAL A 189 1.46 -6.32 12.71
CA VAL A 189 1.39 -5.17 13.60
C VAL A 189 2.48 -5.28 14.66
N VAL A 190 3.42 -4.35 14.66
CA VAL A 190 4.49 -4.26 15.66
C VAL A 190 4.05 -3.32 16.77
N VAL A 191 3.92 -3.86 17.99
CA VAL A 191 3.61 -3.10 19.21
C VAL A 191 4.90 -2.86 19.97
N ALA A 192 5.34 -1.59 20.05
CA ALA A 192 6.48 -1.22 20.89
C ALA A 192 6.00 -0.99 22.33
N ALA A 193 6.51 -1.80 23.27
CA ALA A 193 6.06 -1.78 24.66
C ALA A 193 7.23 -1.56 25.63
N TYR A 194 7.11 -0.53 26.47
CA TYR A 194 8.04 -0.28 27.58
C TYR A 194 7.33 0.49 28.69
N GLY A 195 7.15 -0.16 29.86
CA GLY A 195 6.53 0.51 31.02
C GLY A 195 5.08 0.94 30.78
N VAL A 196 4.30 0.09 30.11
CA VAL A 196 2.90 0.36 29.68
C VAL A 196 1.92 -0.64 30.30
N GLU A 197 2.21 -1.19 31.49
CA GLU A 197 1.36 -2.20 32.13
C GLU A 197 -0.11 -1.77 32.29
N ALA A 198 -0.37 -0.47 32.45
CA ALA A 198 -1.71 0.08 32.61
C ALA A 198 -2.52 0.19 31.29
N TYR A 199 -1.89 0.00 30.14
CA TYR A 199 -2.48 0.28 28.82
C TYR A 199 -2.38 -0.89 27.84
N LEU A 200 -1.40 -1.78 28.04
CA LEU A 200 -1.12 -2.87 27.10
C LEU A 200 -2.34 -3.76 26.85
N ASP A 201 -3.14 -4.05 27.87
CA ASP A 201 -4.34 -4.89 27.72
C ASP A 201 -5.35 -4.27 26.75
N GLU A 202 -5.60 -2.95 26.83
CA GLU A 202 -6.52 -2.27 25.92
C GLU A 202 -5.95 -2.24 24.49
N CYS A 203 -4.66 -1.95 24.37
CA CYS A 203 -3.94 -1.98 23.09
C CYS A 203 -4.08 -3.34 22.41
N VAL A 204 -3.65 -4.42 23.07
CA VAL A 204 -3.65 -5.77 22.47
C VAL A 204 -5.07 -6.30 22.29
N GLN A 205 -6.00 -6.00 23.21
CA GLN A 205 -7.41 -6.35 23.05
C GLN A 205 -8.00 -5.73 21.78
N SER A 206 -7.62 -4.48 21.43
CA SER A 206 -8.08 -3.82 20.21
C SER A 206 -7.55 -4.47 18.92
N LEU A 207 -6.35 -5.06 18.99
CA LEU A 207 -5.70 -5.75 17.87
C LEU A 207 -6.26 -7.16 17.65
N VAL A 208 -6.49 -7.94 18.71
CA VAL A 208 -7.08 -9.29 18.56
C VAL A 208 -8.57 -9.24 18.19
N SER A 209 -9.23 -8.09 18.41
CA SER A 209 -10.63 -7.84 18.05
C SER A 209 -10.80 -7.32 16.62
N GLN A 210 -9.75 -7.24 15.81
CA GLN A 210 -9.83 -6.74 14.43
C GLN A 210 -10.74 -7.62 13.55
N THR A 211 -11.37 -7.00 12.55
CA THR A 211 -12.18 -7.71 11.57
C THR A 211 -11.32 -8.60 10.67
N MET A 212 -10.09 -8.16 10.37
CA MET A 212 -9.08 -8.93 9.65
C MET A 212 -8.69 -10.20 10.40
N LYS A 213 -8.79 -11.35 9.73
CA LYS A 213 -8.43 -12.66 10.32
C LYS A 213 -6.95 -12.99 10.19
N ASN A 214 -6.31 -12.60 9.10
CA ASN A 214 -4.91 -12.92 8.81
C ASN A 214 -3.95 -11.83 9.32
N LEU A 215 -4.06 -11.51 10.61
CA LEU A 215 -3.28 -10.48 11.31
C LEU A 215 -2.25 -11.13 12.24
N GLU A 216 -0.97 -10.76 12.09
CA GLU A 216 0.11 -11.09 13.04
C GLU A 216 0.35 -9.90 13.96
N ILE A 217 0.46 -10.14 15.26
CA ILE A 217 0.71 -9.13 16.29
C ILE A 217 2.05 -9.47 16.94
N ILE A 218 3.00 -8.55 16.89
CA ILE A 218 4.35 -8.72 17.44
C ILE A 218 4.51 -7.70 18.57
N ILE A 219 4.42 -8.16 19.81
CA ILE A 219 4.67 -7.33 20.99
C ILE A 219 6.16 -7.38 21.29
N VAL A 220 6.81 -6.21 21.26
CA VAL A 220 8.22 -6.10 21.60
C VAL A 220 8.33 -5.40 22.95
N ASP A 221 8.62 -6.19 23.98
CA ASP A 221 8.94 -5.69 25.31
C ASP A 221 10.41 -5.25 25.35
N ASP A 222 10.63 -3.94 25.39
CA ASP A 222 11.95 -3.30 25.37
C ASP A 222 12.56 -3.22 26.78
N GLY A 223 12.53 -4.34 27.50
CA GLY A 223 13.17 -4.50 28.80
C GLY A 223 12.42 -3.81 29.94
N SER A 224 11.08 -3.93 29.97
CA SER A 224 10.25 -3.31 31.00
C SER A 224 10.59 -3.82 32.41
N LYS A 225 10.43 -2.93 33.41
CA LYS A 225 10.64 -3.24 34.83
C LYS A 225 9.33 -3.45 35.60
N ASP A 226 8.20 -3.17 34.96
CA ASP A 226 6.85 -3.35 35.49
C ASP A 226 6.25 -4.68 34.96
N ARG A 227 4.93 -4.86 35.03
CA ARG A 227 4.28 -6.09 34.56
C ARG A 227 4.09 -6.17 33.04
N THR A 228 4.58 -5.20 32.25
CA THR A 228 4.37 -5.16 30.79
C THR A 228 4.80 -6.46 30.09
N GLY A 229 6.00 -6.97 30.38
CA GLY A 229 6.49 -8.21 29.77
C GLY A 229 5.67 -9.45 30.16
N ILE A 230 5.23 -9.52 31.42
CA ILE A 230 4.38 -10.61 31.91
C ILE A 230 3.01 -10.60 31.21
N LEU A 231 2.41 -9.41 31.06
CA LEU A 231 1.14 -9.26 30.35
C LEU A 231 1.30 -9.66 28.87
N ALA A 232 2.39 -9.27 28.22
CA ALA A 232 2.69 -9.68 26.84
C ALA A 232 2.72 -11.21 26.70
N ASP A 233 3.39 -11.91 27.61
CA ASP A 233 3.43 -13.38 27.66
C ASP A 233 2.04 -14.01 27.86
N GLU A 234 1.20 -13.40 28.69
CA GLU A 234 -0.19 -13.85 28.90
C GLU A 234 -1.01 -13.72 27.60
N TRP A 235 -0.85 -12.63 26.84
CA TRP A 235 -1.48 -12.45 25.54
C TRP A 235 -1.01 -13.47 24.50
N GLN A 236 0.29 -13.75 24.42
CA GLN A 236 0.83 -14.80 23.55
C GLN A 236 0.26 -16.17 23.88
N LYS A 237 0.14 -16.52 25.17
CA LYS A 237 -0.46 -17.79 25.61
C LYS A 237 -1.93 -17.88 25.23
N ARG A 238 -2.67 -16.77 25.29
CA ARG A 238 -4.10 -16.72 24.96
C ARG A 238 -4.36 -16.77 23.45
N PHE A 239 -3.47 -16.20 22.64
CA PHE A 239 -3.62 -16.11 21.18
C PHE A 239 -2.34 -16.55 20.42
N PRO A 240 -1.88 -17.81 20.58
CA PRO A 240 -0.57 -18.26 20.11
C PRO A 240 -0.42 -18.31 18.57
N GLN A 241 -1.54 -18.24 17.83
CA GLN A 241 -1.53 -18.21 16.37
C GLN A 241 -1.35 -16.79 15.80
N ASN A 242 -1.75 -15.77 16.57
CA ASN A 242 -1.75 -14.37 16.12
C ASN A 242 -0.70 -13.53 16.84
N VAL A 243 -0.46 -13.78 18.13
CA VAL A 243 0.40 -12.95 18.98
C VAL A 243 1.74 -13.63 19.19
N ARG A 244 2.82 -12.88 18.99
CA ARG A 244 4.20 -13.27 19.30
C ARG A 244 4.90 -12.18 20.11
N VAL A 245 5.69 -12.59 21.09
CA VAL A 245 6.38 -11.70 22.01
C VAL A 245 7.89 -11.78 21.80
N ILE A 246 8.54 -10.62 21.83
CA ILE A 246 9.99 -10.48 21.78
C ILE A 246 10.40 -9.68 23.02
N HIS A 247 11.16 -10.30 23.91
CA HIS A 247 11.83 -9.59 25.00
C HIS A 247 13.25 -9.23 24.57
N LYS A 248 13.66 -7.99 24.85
CA LYS A 248 15.02 -7.54 24.61
C LYS A 248 15.49 -6.56 25.68
N GLU A 249 16.79 -6.33 25.75
CA GLU A 249 17.33 -5.24 26.55
C GLU A 249 16.87 -3.88 26.00
N ASN A 250 16.63 -2.92 26.90
CA ASN A 250 16.12 -1.59 26.56
C ASN A 250 17.02 -0.86 25.54
N GLY A 251 16.49 -0.65 24.34
CA GLY A 251 17.13 0.09 23.25
C GLY A 251 16.38 1.37 22.85
N GLY A 252 15.23 1.64 23.45
CA GLY A 252 14.31 2.70 23.05
C GLY A 252 13.37 2.27 21.92
N CYS A 253 12.37 3.11 21.64
CA CYS A 253 11.26 2.80 20.75
C CYS A 253 11.70 2.38 19.34
N ALA A 254 12.66 3.10 18.75
CA ALA A 254 13.26 2.75 17.46
C ALA A 254 13.83 1.32 17.43
N SER A 255 14.52 0.90 18.50
CA SER A 255 15.11 -0.45 18.61
C SER A 255 14.03 -1.52 18.73
N ALA A 256 12.97 -1.25 19.51
CA ALA A 256 11.83 -2.14 19.62
C ALA A 256 11.08 -2.30 18.28
N ARG A 257 10.82 -1.18 17.58
CA ARG A 257 10.18 -1.17 16.26
C ARG A 257 11.01 -1.91 15.22
N ASN A 258 12.33 -1.74 15.22
CA ASN A 258 13.23 -2.48 14.32
C ASN A 258 13.26 -3.98 14.62
N ALA A 259 13.28 -4.39 15.89
CA ALA A 259 13.21 -5.79 16.27
C ALA A 259 11.90 -6.45 15.79
N GLY A 260 10.78 -5.74 15.93
CA GLY A 260 9.49 -6.19 15.40
C GLY A 260 9.45 -6.21 13.87
N LEU A 261 9.96 -5.18 13.21
CA LEU A 261 10.05 -5.09 11.74
C LEU A 261 10.88 -6.23 11.16
N LEU A 262 12.00 -6.59 11.79
CA LEU A 262 12.85 -7.71 11.38
C LEU A 262 12.12 -9.05 11.53
N ALA A 263 11.30 -9.20 12.57
CA ALA A 263 10.54 -10.40 12.83
C ALA A 263 9.26 -10.53 11.97
N ALA A 264 8.75 -9.41 11.44
CA ALA A 264 7.49 -9.32 10.71
C ALA A 264 7.43 -10.21 9.46
N ARG A 265 6.38 -11.03 9.37
CA ARG A 265 6.18 -11.97 8.25
C ARG A 265 5.20 -11.47 7.19
N GLY A 266 4.39 -10.46 7.50
CA GLY A 266 3.25 -10.06 6.68
C GLY A 266 3.62 -9.44 5.34
N GLU A 267 2.67 -9.37 4.41
CA GLU A 267 2.85 -8.60 3.18
C GLU A 267 3.08 -7.11 3.51
N TYR A 268 2.31 -6.60 4.47
CA TYR A 268 2.43 -5.25 5.02
C TYR A 268 2.86 -5.29 6.50
N VAL A 269 3.45 -4.20 6.97
CA VAL A 269 3.83 -3.98 8.37
C VAL A 269 3.18 -2.69 8.88
N ALA A 270 2.67 -2.71 10.10
CA ALA A 270 2.16 -1.55 10.83
C ALA A 270 2.90 -1.39 12.17
N PHE A 271 2.79 -0.20 12.76
CA PHE A 271 3.34 0.10 14.07
C PHE A 271 2.23 0.64 14.97
N VAL A 272 2.20 0.22 16.23
CA VAL A 272 1.27 0.73 17.24
C VAL A 272 2.06 0.97 18.53
N ASP A 273 1.79 2.09 19.19
CA ASP A 273 2.38 2.36 20.49
C ASP A 273 1.57 1.63 21.58
N GLY A 274 2.25 0.98 22.53
CA GLY A 274 1.62 0.10 23.52
C GLY A 274 0.64 0.78 24.50
N ASP A 275 0.53 2.11 24.44
CA ASP A 275 -0.42 2.94 25.18
C ASP A 275 -1.64 3.40 24.37
N ASP A 276 -1.67 3.14 23.08
CA ASP A 276 -2.76 3.49 22.17
C ASP A 276 -3.64 2.27 21.85
N TRP A 277 -4.73 2.48 21.11
CA TRP A 277 -5.60 1.42 20.62
C TRP A 277 -6.20 1.78 19.27
N VAL A 278 -6.80 0.80 18.60
CA VAL A 278 -7.34 0.95 17.24
C VAL A 278 -8.76 0.42 17.10
N GLU A 279 -9.56 1.05 16.24
CA GLU A 279 -10.91 0.59 15.94
C GLU A 279 -10.88 -0.75 15.16
N PRO A 280 -11.84 -1.67 15.36
CA PRO A 280 -11.84 -3.01 14.77
C PRO A 280 -11.64 -3.14 13.24
N PRO A 281 -12.13 -2.21 12.37
CA PRO A 281 -11.99 -2.38 10.93
C PRO A 281 -10.65 -1.90 10.36
N MET A 282 -9.79 -1.29 11.20
CA MET A 282 -8.61 -0.55 10.74
C MET A 282 -7.74 -1.31 9.73
N TYR A 283 -7.29 -2.52 10.07
CA TYR A 283 -6.34 -3.22 9.20
C TYR A 283 -6.98 -3.86 7.98
N GLU A 284 -8.24 -4.29 8.06
CA GLU A 284 -8.98 -4.79 6.89
C GLU A 284 -9.16 -3.68 5.85
N ASP A 285 -9.56 -2.48 6.29
CA ASP A 285 -9.81 -1.35 5.39
C ASP A 285 -8.51 -0.74 4.85
N LEU A 286 -7.46 -0.65 5.68
CA LEU A 286 -6.13 -0.24 5.22
C LEU A 286 -5.56 -1.22 4.20
N TYR A 287 -5.66 -2.53 4.46
CA TYR A 287 -5.16 -3.56 3.54
C TYR A 287 -5.95 -3.56 2.24
N ARG A 288 -7.28 -3.48 2.30
CA ARG A 288 -8.16 -3.30 1.13
C ARG A 288 -7.71 -2.13 0.27
N ALA A 289 -7.55 -0.95 0.88
CA ALA A 289 -7.16 0.27 0.18
C ALA A 289 -5.77 0.11 -0.48
N ALA A 290 -4.78 -0.40 0.27
CA ALA A 290 -3.42 -0.54 -0.24
C ALA A 290 -3.28 -1.66 -1.28
N ALA A 291 -3.78 -2.87 -1.02
CA ALA A 291 -3.63 -4.02 -1.89
C ALA A 291 -4.36 -3.82 -3.23
N LEU A 292 -5.61 -3.33 -3.20
CA LEU A 292 -6.39 -3.07 -4.41
C LEU A 292 -5.87 -1.88 -5.24
N ARG A 293 -4.97 -1.05 -4.68
CA ARG A 293 -4.29 0.01 -5.43
C ARG A 293 -2.80 -0.24 -5.61
N ASN A 294 -2.31 -1.42 -5.20
CA ASN A 294 -0.88 -1.75 -5.18
C ASN A 294 -0.02 -0.68 -4.47
N ALA A 295 -0.57 -0.02 -3.46
CA ALA A 295 0.11 1.07 -2.78
C ALA A 295 1.23 0.53 -1.88
N GLU A 296 2.35 1.27 -1.83
CA GLU A 296 3.43 0.98 -0.89
C GLU A 296 3.06 1.40 0.54
N ILE A 297 2.13 2.34 0.67
CA ILE A 297 1.63 2.86 1.95
C ILE A 297 0.10 2.92 1.90
N GLY A 298 -0.56 2.35 2.89
CA GLY A 298 -1.97 2.63 3.20
C GLY A 298 -2.04 3.52 4.43
N GLN A 299 -2.94 4.51 4.46
CA GLN A 299 -3.08 5.45 5.57
C GLN A 299 -4.55 5.78 5.86
N CYS A 300 -4.91 5.82 7.14
CA CYS A 300 -6.21 6.29 7.60
C CYS A 300 -6.08 7.61 8.39
N GLY A 301 -7.22 8.17 8.78
CA GLY A 301 -7.28 9.22 9.79
C GLY A 301 -7.04 8.68 11.20
N PHE A 302 -7.10 9.58 12.17
CA PHE A 302 -6.97 9.25 13.60
C PHE A 302 -7.78 10.19 14.45
N TYR A 303 -7.82 9.93 15.75
CA TYR A 303 -8.38 10.88 16.69
C TYR A 303 -7.57 10.96 17.98
N GLU A 304 -7.51 12.16 18.54
CA GLU A 304 -6.94 12.38 19.85
C GLU A 304 -7.91 11.90 20.92
N PHE A 305 -7.43 11.11 21.86
CA PHE A 305 -8.18 10.57 22.99
C PHE A 305 -7.65 11.14 24.30
N TYR A 306 -8.46 11.99 24.93
CA TYR A 306 -8.16 12.56 26.24
C TYR A 306 -8.89 11.80 27.35
N ARG A 307 -8.29 11.70 28.54
CA ARG A 307 -8.94 11.15 29.75
C ARG A 307 -10.20 11.99 30.04
N LYS A 308 -11.39 11.49 29.66
CA LYS A 308 -12.75 12.09 29.60
C LYS A 308 -13.29 12.34 28.17
N ASP A 309 -13.48 11.26 27.41
CA ASP A 309 -14.31 11.06 26.18
C ASP A 309 -14.27 12.07 25.03
N LYS A 310 -13.50 13.16 25.12
CA LYS A 310 -13.35 14.09 24.00
C LYS A 310 -12.49 13.43 22.92
N LYS A 311 -13.11 13.12 21.78
CA LYS A 311 -12.44 12.73 20.54
C LYS A 311 -12.29 13.95 19.64
N ILE A 312 -11.06 14.27 19.23
CA ILE A 312 -10.81 15.25 18.17
C ILE A 312 -10.41 14.45 16.92
N LEU A 313 -11.25 14.49 15.89
CA LEU A 313 -11.04 13.71 14.67
C LEU A 313 -10.11 14.45 13.71
N HIS A 314 -9.15 13.70 13.17
CA HIS A 314 -8.20 14.15 12.17
C HIS A 314 -8.28 13.22 10.95
N PRO A 315 -9.32 13.34 10.11
CA PRO A 315 -9.38 12.61 8.86
C PRO A 315 -8.18 12.98 8.00
N THR A 316 -7.62 12.03 7.25
CA THR A 316 -6.55 12.38 6.31
C THR A 316 -6.65 11.61 5.02
N ALA A 317 -7.16 12.30 4.01
CA ALA A 317 -7.20 11.76 2.67
C ALA A 317 -7.14 12.84 1.58
N TYR A 318 -6.64 14.04 1.91
CA TYR A 318 -6.54 15.16 0.95
C TYR A 318 -5.72 14.78 -0.29
N GLY A 319 -6.15 15.26 -1.46
CA GLY A 319 -5.40 15.10 -2.71
C GLY A 319 -5.45 13.68 -3.28
N ALA A 320 -6.44 12.88 -2.89
CA ALA A 320 -6.67 11.56 -3.45
C ALA A 320 -7.53 11.59 -4.73
N ASP A 321 -7.50 10.52 -5.53
CA ASP A 321 -8.21 10.40 -6.81
C ASP A 321 -9.66 9.90 -6.70
N GLY A 322 -10.11 9.49 -5.51
CA GLY A 322 -11.47 9.01 -5.28
C GLY A 322 -12.52 10.13 -5.15
N PRO A 323 -13.81 9.75 -4.97
CA PRO A 323 -14.90 10.70 -4.89
C PRO A 323 -14.66 11.73 -3.78
N ASN A 324 -14.75 13.02 -4.13
CA ASN A 324 -14.47 14.18 -3.27
C ASN A 324 -13.00 14.40 -2.88
N GLY A 325 -12.05 13.64 -3.44
CA GLY A 325 -10.62 13.77 -3.16
C GLY A 325 -10.24 13.42 -1.73
N THR A 326 -10.97 12.47 -1.14
CA THR A 326 -10.89 12.05 0.28
C THR A 326 -10.81 10.53 0.46
N THR A 327 -10.52 9.78 -0.60
CA THR A 327 -10.20 8.34 -0.56
C THR A 327 -9.49 7.96 -1.86
N GLY A 328 -8.73 6.86 -1.90
CA GLY A 328 -8.07 6.39 -3.13
C GLY A 328 -6.56 6.61 -3.13
N LEU A 329 -5.95 6.81 -4.30
CA LEU A 329 -4.53 7.09 -4.45
C LEU A 329 -4.26 8.59 -4.37
N VAL A 330 -3.27 8.97 -3.56
CA VAL A 330 -2.76 10.34 -3.52
C VAL A 330 -2.13 10.68 -4.88
N ILE A 331 -2.58 11.77 -5.49
CA ILE A 331 -2.11 12.24 -6.81
C ILE A 331 -0.61 12.53 -6.77
N ASP A 332 -0.15 13.19 -5.71
CA ASP A 332 1.27 13.47 -5.48
C ASP A 332 1.69 13.03 -4.06
N PRO A 333 2.32 11.85 -3.92
CA PRO A 333 2.79 11.34 -2.64
C PRO A 333 3.69 12.31 -1.87
N GLN A 334 4.40 13.21 -2.55
CA GLN A 334 5.32 14.14 -1.90
C GLN A 334 4.60 15.24 -1.10
N ASP A 335 3.32 15.50 -1.39
CA ASP A 335 2.52 16.45 -0.62
C ASP A 335 2.23 15.95 0.82
N TYR A 336 2.44 14.65 1.07
CA TYR A 336 2.28 14.06 2.39
C TYR A 336 3.55 14.20 3.26
N LEU A 337 4.67 14.70 2.71
CA LEU A 337 5.92 14.87 3.45
C LEU A 337 5.83 15.91 4.56
N THR A 338 4.97 16.91 4.39
CA THR A 338 4.78 18.03 5.34
C THR A 338 3.68 17.78 6.35
N LEU A 339 2.96 16.66 6.25
CA LEU A 339 1.98 16.25 7.25
C LEU A 339 2.67 15.82 8.54
N MET A 340 1.91 15.83 9.64
CA MET A 340 2.38 15.35 10.93
C MET A 340 2.99 13.94 10.81
N PRO A 341 4.22 13.72 11.32
CA PRO A 341 4.86 12.41 11.27
C PRO A 341 4.07 11.43 12.14
N SER A 342 3.25 10.61 11.48
CA SER A 342 2.33 9.66 12.12
C SER A 342 2.50 8.30 11.47
N ILE A 343 3.41 7.50 12.04
CA ILE A 343 3.74 6.16 11.53
C ILE A 343 2.66 5.13 11.88
N TRP A 344 1.88 5.40 12.92
CA TRP A 344 1.03 4.43 13.60
C TRP A 344 -0.35 4.24 12.94
N ARG A 345 -0.78 5.20 12.12
CA ARG A 345 -2.01 5.15 11.31
C ARG A 345 -1.80 4.59 9.90
N ARG A 346 -0.72 3.83 9.70
CA ARG A 346 -0.27 3.39 8.38
C ARG A 346 0.05 1.90 8.36
N ILE A 347 -0.12 1.31 7.19
CA ILE A 347 0.51 0.05 6.81
C ILE A 347 1.54 0.32 5.72
N TYR A 348 2.64 -0.40 5.74
CA TYR A 348 3.77 -0.24 4.84
C TYR A 348 4.07 -1.57 4.15
N LYS A 349 4.16 -1.59 2.82
CA LYS A 349 4.48 -2.83 2.10
C LYS A 349 5.88 -3.29 2.51
N ARG A 350 6.00 -4.50 3.05
CA ARG A 350 7.26 -4.98 3.64
C ARG A 350 8.37 -5.09 2.60
N SER A 351 8.04 -5.55 1.40
CA SER A 351 8.99 -5.63 0.29
C SER A 351 9.51 -4.25 -0.13
N TYR A 352 8.68 -3.21 -0.02
CA TYR A 352 9.06 -1.82 -0.28
C TYR A 352 10.06 -1.31 0.78
N LEU A 353 9.77 -1.52 2.08
CA LEU A 353 10.71 -1.16 3.15
C LEU A 353 12.07 -1.86 2.96
N LYS A 354 12.05 -3.17 2.64
CA LYS A 354 13.26 -3.97 2.40
C LYS A 354 14.03 -3.49 1.17
N GLN A 355 13.34 -3.19 0.07
CA GLN A 355 13.95 -2.72 -1.18
C GLN A 355 14.81 -1.47 -0.97
N TYR A 356 14.35 -0.55 -0.12
CA TYR A 356 15.04 0.70 0.15
C TYR A 356 15.81 0.73 1.46
N GLY A 357 15.89 -0.41 2.17
CA GLY A 357 16.61 -0.52 3.44
C GLY A 357 16.08 0.45 4.51
N ILE A 358 14.77 0.71 4.53
CA ILE A 358 14.18 1.69 5.45
C ILE A 358 14.00 1.05 6.83
N GLN A 359 14.61 1.67 7.83
CA GLN A 359 14.60 1.26 9.24
C GLN A 359 14.52 2.50 10.14
N PHE A 360 14.14 2.31 11.41
CA PHE A 360 14.19 3.38 12.40
C PHE A 360 15.65 3.67 12.79
N PRO A 361 16.05 4.94 12.92
CA PRO A 361 17.39 5.30 13.35
C PRO A 361 17.56 5.11 14.86
N GLU A 362 18.11 3.97 15.30
CA GLU A 362 18.21 3.63 16.75
C GLU A 362 19.08 4.59 17.58
N HIS A 363 20.00 5.32 16.94
CA HIS A 363 20.79 6.34 17.61
C HIS A 363 19.95 7.59 17.97
N ILE A 364 18.88 7.86 17.21
CA ILE A 364 17.91 8.92 17.49
C ILE A 364 16.94 8.40 18.56
N ARG A 365 17.20 8.78 19.82
CA ARG A 365 16.47 8.24 20.98
C ARG A 365 15.04 8.79 21.16
N ARG A 366 14.64 9.80 20.37
CA ARG A 366 13.35 10.51 20.46
C ARG A 366 12.94 11.00 19.08
N HIS A 367 11.64 11.05 18.81
CA HIS A 367 11.09 11.51 17.53
C HIS A 367 11.65 10.72 16.33
N ASP A 368 11.80 9.40 16.49
CA ASP A 368 12.25 8.48 15.44
C ASP A 368 11.20 8.25 14.34
N ASP A 369 9.96 8.65 14.62
CA ASP A 369 8.82 8.68 13.69
C ASP A 369 9.02 9.66 12.53
N LEU A 370 9.58 10.85 12.77
CA LEU A 370 9.84 11.85 11.72
C LEU A 370 10.81 11.33 10.65
N PRO A 371 12.03 10.86 10.97
CA PRO A 371 12.92 10.32 9.95
C PRO A 371 12.34 9.11 9.22
N PHE A 372 11.66 8.19 9.92
CA PHE A 372 11.02 7.04 9.29
C PHE A 372 9.88 7.44 8.34
N ALA A 373 8.99 8.34 8.77
CA ALA A 373 7.91 8.88 7.96
C ALA A 373 8.47 9.60 6.71
N PHE A 374 9.51 10.42 6.86
CA PHE A 374 10.11 11.11 5.73
C PHE A 374 10.72 10.11 4.73
N LEU A 375 11.52 9.14 5.19
CA LEU A 375 12.16 8.13 4.32
C LEU A 375 11.15 7.25 3.58
N THR A 376 10.03 6.92 4.22
CA THR A 376 8.96 6.12 3.62
C THR A 376 8.11 6.92 2.65
N ILE A 377 7.73 8.16 2.94
CA ILE A 377 6.88 8.95 2.02
C ILE A 377 7.67 9.41 0.79
N SER A 378 8.92 9.86 0.99
CA SER A 378 9.76 10.42 -0.09
C SER A 378 10.13 9.43 -1.20
N ARG A 379 10.00 8.13 -0.92
CA ARG A 379 10.25 7.04 -1.88
C ARG A 379 8.99 6.33 -2.35
N ALA A 380 7.84 6.59 -1.73
CA ALA A 380 6.59 5.95 -2.11
C ALA A 380 6.15 6.49 -3.48
N ARG A 381 5.72 5.59 -4.35
CA ARG A 381 5.12 5.96 -5.64
C ARG A 381 3.61 6.04 -5.54
N ARG A 382 3.03 5.24 -4.66
CA ARG A 382 1.60 5.14 -4.42
C ARG A 382 1.35 5.11 -2.92
N ILE A 383 0.59 6.09 -2.47
CA ILE A 383 0.03 6.15 -1.13
C ILE A 383 -1.48 6.06 -1.32
N SER A 384 -2.11 5.05 -0.71
CA SER A 384 -3.56 4.96 -0.65
C SER A 384 -4.06 5.48 0.69
N VAL A 385 -5.16 6.22 0.66
CA VAL A 385 -5.72 6.89 1.83
C VAL A 385 -7.21 6.60 1.98
N ILE A 386 -7.65 6.51 3.23
CA ILE A 386 -9.07 6.45 3.63
C ILE A 386 -9.35 7.53 4.68
N PRO A 387 -10.54 8.16 4.67
CA PRO A 387 -10.83 9.30 5.55
C PRO A 387 -11.13 8.88 6.99
N ASP A 388 -11.52 7.62 7.20
CA ASP A 388 -11.94 7.07 8.48
C ASP A 388 -10.87 7.18 9.55
N CYS A 389 -11.30 7.55 10.75
CA CYS A 389 -10.42 7.80 11.89
C CYS A 389 -10.41 6.58 12.82
N TYR A 390 -9.47 5.66 12.60
CA TYR A 390 -9.42 4.39 13.34
C TYR A 390 -8.40 4.35 14.47
N TYR A 391 -7.36 5.17 14.41
CA TYR A 391 -6.32 5.13 15.43
C TYR A 391 -6.66 6.09 16.58
N ALA A 392 -6.72 5.58 17.81
CA ALA A 392 -6.97 6.36 19.01
C ALA A 392 -5.63 6.77 19.66
N TYR A 393 -5.20 8.00 19.39
CA TYR A 393 -3.96 8.54 19.93
C TYR A 393 -4.18 9.09 21.34
N ARG A 394 -3.69 8.38 22.36
CA ARG A 394 -3.91 8.75 23.76
C ARG A 394 -3.02 9.91 24.16
N LEU A 395 -3.61 10.94 24.75
CA LEU A 395 -2.89 12.12 25.22
C LEU A 395 -3.00 12.30 26.74
N ASN A 396 -2.03 13.03 27.30
CA ASN A 396 -1.96 13.45 28.71
C ASN A 396 -1.87 12.30 29.72
N ARG A 397 -1.21 11.18 29.38
CA ARG A 397 -0.85 10.18 30.39
C ARG A 397 0.51 10.46 31.03
N PRO A 398 0.74 10.06 32.30
CA PRO A 398 2.04 10.17 32.92
C PRO A 398 3.13 9.41 32.12
N GLY A 399 4.30 10.02 31.96
CA GLY A 399 5.45 9.42 31.28
C GLY A 399 5.51 9.62 29.76
N GLN A 400 4.56 10.32 29.14
CA GLN A 400 4.62 10.67 27.72
C GLN A 400 5.65 11.79 27.45
N ASP A 401 6.47 11.59 26.43
CA ASP A 401 7.57 12.51 26.06
C ASP A 401 7.12 13.75 25.27
N VAL A 402 5.86 13.79 24.80
CA VAL A 402 5.28 14.87 23.98
C VAL A 402 5.13 16.23 24.67
N SER A 403 5.38 16.31 25.99
CA SER A 403 5.28 17.55 26.78
C SER A 403 6.63 18.21 27.06
N ALA A 404 7.74 17.78 26.44
CA ALA A 404 9.06 18.36 26.69
C ALA A 404 9.17 19.81 26.19
N THR A 405 9.69 20.70 27.05
CA THR A 405 9.96 22.12 26.73
C THR A 405 11.44 22.50 26.91
N ASP A 406 12.30 21.50 27.16
CA ASP A 406 13.69 21.66 27.59
C ASP A 406 14.71 21.27 26.49
N ARG A 407 16.00 21.13 26.88
CA ARG A 407 17.10 20.79 25.97
C ARG A 407 16.92 19.48 25.20
N ARG A 408 16.04 18.57 25.63
CA ARG A 408 15.72 17.35 24.86
C ARG A 408 15.23 17.67 23.45
N MET A 409 14.63 18.84 23.22
CA MET A 409 14.17 19.26 21.90
C MET A 409 15.31 19.53 20.91
N PHE A 410 16.56 19.72 21.36
CA PHE A 410 17.72 19.94 20.50
C PHE A 410 18.09 18.70 19.67
N ILE A 411 17.54 17.52 20.00
CA ILE A 411 17.68 16.30 19.20
C ILE A 411 17.30 16.50 17.73
N HIS A 412 16.40 17.44 17.43
CA HIS A 412 15.98 17.71 16.06
C HIS A 412 17.11 18.20 15.15
N PHE A 413 18.17 18.82 15.70
CA PHE A 413 19.36 19.15 14.91
C PHE A 413 20.11 17.90 14.44
N GLU A 414 20.21 16.89 15.30
CA GLU A 414 20.79 15.59 14.95
C GLU A 414 19.90 14.86 13.94
N ILE A 415 18.58 14.85 14.17
CA ILE A 415 17.59 14.26 13.25
C ILE A 415 17.74 14.83 11.85
N PHE A 416 17.73 16.16 11.68
CA PHE A 416 17.83 16.76 10.35
C PHE A 416 19.22 16.65 9.75
N SER A 417 20.28 16.66 10.57
CA SER A 417 21.64 16.38 10.09
C SER A 417 21.75 14.97 9.52
N TRP A 418 21.28 13.97 10.27
CA TRP A 418 21.24 12.58 9.84
C TRP A 418 20.34 12.41 8.62
N LEU A 419 19.09 12.86 8.68
CA LEU A 419 18.11 12.70 7.62
C LEU A 419 18.57 13.35 6.31
N TYR A 420 19.17 14.54 6.38
CA TYR A 420 19.78 15.19 5.22
C TYR A 420 20.87 14.30 4.58
N SER A 421 21.77 13.73 5.39
CA SER A 421 22.82 12.82 4.90
C SER A 421 22.26 11.57 4.22
N GLN A 422 21.13 11.06 4.73
CA GLN A 422 20.48 9.88 4.17
C GLN A 422 19.73 10.17 2.89
N VAL A 423 19.15 11.37 2.75
CA VAL A 423 18.23 11.71 1.65
C VAL A 423 18.93 12.40 0.48
N ARG A 424 19.89 13.29 0.77
CA ARG A 424 20.60 14.09 -0.24
C ARG A 424 21.19 13.29 -1.42
N PRO A 425 21.72 12.06 -1.25
CA PRO A 425 22.34 11.32 -2.35
C PRO A 425 21.41 10.92 -3.50
N TRP A 426 20.09 10.86 -3.27
CA TRP A 426 19.12 10.36 -4.26
C TRP A 426 17.89 11.24 -4.41
N ALA A 427 17.69 12.23 -3.53
CA ALA A 427 16.54 13.11 -3.59
C ALA A 427 16.55 14.04 -4.81
N SER A 428 15.36 14.24 -5.37
CA SER A 428 15.11 15.31 -6.34
C SER A 428 15.15 16.69 -5.67
N ALA A 429 15.21 17.76 -6.47
CA ALA A 429 15.10 19.13 -5.95
C ALA A 429 13.81 19.33 -5.14
N ARG A 430 12.69 18.79 -5.63
CA ARG A 430 11.39 18.84 -4.94
C ARG A 430 11.44 18.16 -3.57
N ILE A 431 12.04 16.97 -3.46
CA ILE A 431 12.17 16.27 -2.17
C ILE A 431 13.02 17.11 -1.19
N MET A 432 14.10 17.72 -1.67
CA MET A 432 14.94 18.59 -0.84
C MET A 432 14.22 19.88 -0.40
N GLU A 433 13.40 20.46 -1.26
CA GLU A 433 12.52 21.60 -0.89
C GLU A 433 11.49 21.19 0.17
N GLN A 434 10.85 20.03 0.02
CA GLN A 434 9.93 19.51 1.02
C GLN A 434 10.63 19.22 2.36
N MET A 435 11.85 18.65 2.33
CA MET A 435 12.64 18.47 3.54
C MET A 435 12.91 19.79 4.25
N LYS A 436 13.29 20.84 3.49
CA LYS A 436 13.49 22.18 4.05
C LYS A 436 12.21 22.71 4.70
N ARG A 437 11.02 22.51 4.09
CA ARG A 437 9.73 22.89 4.68
C ARG A 437 9.46 22.14 5.99
N VAL A 438 9.67 20.83 6.01
CA VAL A 438 9.53 20.00 7.22
C VAL A 438 10.46 20.48 8.32
N GLU A 439 11.72 20.78 8.01
CA GLU A 439 12.70 21.27 8.96
C GLU A 439 12.32 22.64 9.54
N ILE A 440 11.89 23.58 8.68
CA ILE A 440 11.41 24.90 9.12
C ILE A 440 10.19 24.75 10.03
N GLY A 441 9.17 23.99 9.60
CA GLY A 441 7.94 23.81 10.39
C GLY A 441 8.21 23.15 11.74
N THR A 442 9.08 22.15 11.76
CA THR A 442 9.50 21.46 12.99
C THR A 442 10.22 22.41 13.94
N HIS A 443 11.20 23.18 13.44
CA HIS A 443 11.89 24.16 14.29
C HIS A 443 10.98 25.29 14.78
N ALA A 444 10.00 25.72 13.97
CA ALA A 444 9.01 26.71 14.37
C ALA A 444 8.11 26.20 15.50
N TRP A 445 7.59 24.97 15.38
CA TRP A 445 6.81 24.30 16.43
C TRP A 445 7.61 24.13 17.73
N ILE A 446 8.90 23.83 17.63
CA ILE A 446 9.76 23.71 18.81
C ILE A 446 9.94 25.06 19.49
N LEU A 447 10.23 26.12 18.73
CA LEU A 447 10.42 27.47 19.26
C LEU A 447 9.20 28.00 20.01
N SER A 448 7.98 27.68 19.54
CA SER A 448 6.76 28.10 20.23
C SER A 448 6.59 27.43 21.61
N ARG A 449 7.09 26.20 21.76
CA ARG A 449 6.99 25.37 22.98
C ARG A 449 8.16 25.53 23.95
N LEU A 450 9.37 25.77 23.45
CA LEU A 450 10.60 25.78 24.23
C LEU A 450 10.57 26.84 25.34
N ASP A 451 11.21 26.54 26.48
CA ASP A 451 11.37 27.50 27.58
C ASP A 451 12.17 28.73 27.12
N GLN A 452 11.74 29.93 27.55
CA GLN A 452 12.29 31.21 27.08
C GLN A 452 13.82 31.30 27.09
N PRO A 453 14.55 30.83 28.14
CA PRO A 453 16.01 30.93 28.17
C PRO A 453 16.73 30.17 27.05
N LEU A 454 16.11 29.13 26.49
CA LEU A 454 16.72 28.28 25.47
C LEU A 454 16.44 28.78 24.03
N ARG A 455 15.43 29.63 23.85
CA ARG A 455 14.98 30.07 22.51
C ARG A 455 16.05 30.80 21.69
N PRO A 456 16.85 31.74 22.25
CA PRO A 456 17.86 32.44 21.46
C PRO A 456 18.95 31.50 20.90
N GLU A 457 19.46 30.59 21.74
CA GLU A 457 20.44 29.57 21.34
C GLU A 457 19.86 28.65 20.25
N TYR A 458 18.63 28.19 20.46
CA TYR A 458 17.96 27.30 19.52
C TYR A 458 17.70 27.97 18.16
N LEU A 459 17.18 29.21 18.16
CA LEU A 459 16.90 29.96 16.93
C LEU A 459 18.17 30.18 16.11
N GLN A 460 19.27 30.61 16.75
CA GLN A 460 20.55 30.81 16.05
C GLN A 460 21.05 29.51 15.43
N THR A 461 20.97 28.40 16.18
CA THR A 461 21.40 27.07 15.70
C THR A 461 20.55 26.60 14.52
N ALA A 462 19.22 26.79 14.59
CA ALA A 462 18.29 26.42 13.52
C ALA A 462 18.55 27.23 12.23
N LEU A 463 18.72 28.55 12.33
CA LEU A 463 19.01 29.42 11.19
C LEU A 463 20.30 28.99 10.49
N ALA A 464 21.39 28.80 11.24
CA ALA A 464 22.68 28.38 10.71
C ALA A 464 22.63 26.97 10.08
N GLY A 465 21.92 26.04 10.72
CA GLY A 465 21.73 24.67 10.23
C GLY A 465 21.00 24.61 8.89
N ILE A 466 19.86 25.30 8.79
CA ILE A 466 19.04 25.37 7.57
C ILE A 466 19.83 26.06 6.44
N GLU A 467 20.47 27.19 6.72
CA GLU A 467 21.22 27.94 5.70
C GLU A 467 22.39 27.12 5.14
N LYS A 468 23.09 26.37 5.99
CA LYS A 468 24.15 25.47 5.58
C LYS A 468 23.64 24.30 4.75
N ARG A 469 22.57 23.61 5.19
CA ARG A 469 22.04 22.41 4.51
C ARG A 469 21.41 22.72 3.16
N TYR A 470 20.66 23.81 3.06
CA TYR A 470 19.81 24.07 1.91
C TYR A 470 20.22 25.31 1.12
N ASN A 471 21.52 25.60 1.08
CA ASN A 471 22.05 26.61 0.18
C ASN A 471 21.67 26.26 -1.27
N GLY A 472 20.94 27.16 -1.94
CA GLY A 472 20.45 26.95 -3.30
C GLY A 472 19.05 26.32 -3.45
N TYR A 473 18.34 25.99 -2.36
CA TYR A 473 16.94 25.56 -2.41
C TYR A 473 16.02 26.68 -1.88
N ASP A 474 15.03 27.10 -2.67
CA ASP A 474 14.04 28.11 -2.27
C ASP A 474 12.73 27.44 -1.84
N VAL A 475 12.07 28.00 -0.83
CA VAL A 475 10.75 27.55 -0.34
C VAL A 475 9.65 28.57 -0.62
N GLY A 476 9.96 29.68 -1.30
CA GLY A 476 8.97 30.65 -1.78
C GLY A 476 8.33 31.50 -0.68
N PHE A 477 8.87 31.48 0.54
CA PHE A 477 8.46 32.35 1.65
C PHE A 477 9.66 32.75 2.53
N ASN A 478 9.51 33.85 3.29
CA ASN A 478 10.54 34.32 4.21
C ASN A 478 10.60 33.44 5.48
N TRP A 479 11.25 32.30 5.35
CA TRP A 479 11.38 31.31 6.42
C TRP A 479 12.18 31.80 7.63
N LYS A 480 13.13 32.74 7.43
CA LYS A 480 13.88 33.35 8.54
C LYS A 480 12.95 34.17 9.44
N ALA A 481 12.11 35.01 8.85
CA ALA A 481 11.10 35.78 9.58
C ALA A 481 10.06 34.87 10.27
N HIS A 482 9.68 33.76 9.63
CA HIS A 482 8.79 32.77 10.23
C HIS A 482 9.36 32.18 11.54
N LEU A 483 10.63 31.76 11.54
CA LEU A 483 11.29 31.24 12.75
C LEU A 483 11.49 32.31 13.83
N GLN A 484 11.79 33.55 13.45
CA GLN A 484 11.88 34.67 14.41
C GLN A 484 10.53 34.89 15.11
N LYS A 485 9.43 34.94 14.35
CA LYS A 485 8.07 35.07 14.90
C LYS A 485 7.71 33.92 15.84
N ALA A 486 8.13 32.70 15.51
CA ALA A 486 7.92 31.51 16.34
C ALA A 486 8.66 31.59 17.69
N ALA A 487 9.84 32.20 17.73
CA ALA A 487 10.60 32.38 18.97
C ALA A 487 9.96 33.43 19.90
N GLU A 488 9.31 34.45 19.31
CA GLU A 488 8.68 35.56 20.02
C GLU A 488 7.30 35.20 20.60
N ASN A 489 6.49 34.40 19.89
CA ASN A 489 5.09 34.13 20.25
C ASN A 489 4.85 32.67 20.68
N LYS A 490 4.19 32.46 21.83
CA LYS A 490 3.69 31.12 22.23
C LYS A 490 2.46 30.66 21.44
N GLU A 491 1.65 31.59 20.90
CA GLU A 491 0.30 31.30 20.39
C GLU A 491 0.18 31.24 18.85
N ALA A 492 1.27 31.44 18.09
CA ALA A 492 1.14 31.83 16.67
C ALA A 492 1.21 30.69 15.62
N ILE A 493 1.15 29.41 15.99
CA ILE A 493 1.39 28.32 15.03
C ILE A 493 0.41 27.16 15.23
N GLU A 494 -0.87 27.43 14.96
CA GLU A 494 -1.89 26.40 14.68
C GLU A 494 -2.44 26.50 13.25
N SER A 495 -1.84 27.33 12.37
CA SER A 495 -2.27 27.50 10.98
C SER A 495 -1.37 26.80 9.97
#